data_AF-A0ABD3SJJ2-F1
#
_entry.id   AF-A0ABD3SJJ2-F1
#
_cell.length_a   1.000
_cell.length_b   1.000
_cell.length_c   1.000
_cell.angle_alpha   90.00
_cell.angle_beta   90.00
_cell.angle_gamma   90.00
#
_symmetry.space_group_name_H-M   'P 1'
#
loop_
_entity.id
_entity.type
_entity.pdbx_description
1 polymer ?
#
loop_
_entity_poly.entity_id
_entity_poly.type
_entity_poly.pdbx_seq_one_letter_code
_entity_poly.pdbx_strand_id
1 'polypeptide(L)'
;MASVAPPFLNYIFNRPTLIQTAPPPTKSHCSATRRSFLLLIFPTPLLFTRPTIALDLTMTVPDQTLEEAETGLQSHSKSLVKVKDLLTVESWKEAQKSLRRSSSLLKQDIYTIIQAKPPKERPRLRKLYSDLFNAVTRLDYAARDEDRVRVAKLYKLNTITMYKFVTDQHNQYIHTFED
;
A
#
# COMPACT_ATOMS: atom_id res chain seq x y z
N MET A 1 8.94 51.13 -35.43
CA MET A 1 9.90 50.88 -34.34
C MET A 1 9.70 49.45 -33.86
N ALA A 2 10.80 48.75 -33.55
CA ALA A 2 11.00 47.33 -33.79
C ALA A 2 10.07 46.34 -33.05
N SER A 3 9.63 45.35 -33.82
CA SER A 3 9.09 44.06 -33.41
C SER A 3 10.24 43.19 -32.89
N VAL A 4 10.10 42.60 -31.70
CA VAL A 4 11.08 41.66 -31.12
C VAL A 4 10.54 40.24 -31.32
N ALA A 5 11.05 39.59 -32.37
CA ALA A 5 10.95 38.14 -32.56
C ALA A 5 12.11 37.44 -31.80
N PRO A 6 11.91 36.19 -31.34
CA PRO A 6 12.88 35.44 -30.54
C PRO A 6 13.98 34.81 -31.41
N PRO A 7 15.20 34.58 -30.87
CA PRO A 7 16.26 33.91 -31.60
C PRO A 7 16.01 32.40 -31.68
N PHE A 8 15.69 31.95 -32.89
CA PHE A 8 15.67 30.57 -33.33
C PHE A 8 17.08 30.11 -33.76
N LEU A 9 17.39 28.86 -33.41
CA LEU A 9 18.15 27.86 -34.18
C LEU A 9 19.69 27.73 -34.05
N ASN A 10 20.02 26.49 -33.65
CA ASN A 10 20.97 25.56 -34.26
C ASN A 10 22.46 25.71 -33.94
N TYR A 11 22.93 24.80 -33.07
CA TYR A 11 24.17 24.08 -33.36
C TYR A 11 23.90 22.57 -33.39
N ILE A 12 23.93 22.02 -34.59
CA ILE A 12 23.98 20.60 -34.89
C ILE A 12 25.46 20.21 -34.85
N PHE A 13 25.85 19.25 -34.01
CA PHE A 13 26.89 18.30 -34.41
C PHE A 13 26.74 16.95 -33.70
N ASN A 14 26.59 15.92 -34.54
CA ASN A 14 26.64 14.50 -34.25
C ASN A 14 27.84 14.08 -33.40
N ARG A 15 27.66 13.07 -32.52
CA ARG A 15 28.10 11.67 -32.76
C ARG A 15 27.82 10.77 -31.55
N PRO A 16 27.29 9.54 -31.74
CA PRO A 16 27.11 8.54 -30.69
C PRO A 16 28.38 7.71 -30.48
N THR A 17 28.63 7.27 -29.24
CA THR A 17 29.57 6.17 -28.98
C THR A 17 28.97 5.21 -27.96
N LEU A 18 28.60 4.03 -28.44
CA LEU A 18 28.37 2.82 -27.66
C LEU A 18 29.68 2.45 -26.95
N ILE A 19 29.66 2.29 -25.63
CA ILE A 19 30.55 1.33 -24.96
C ILE A 19 29.73 0.54 -23.94
N GLN A 20 29.48 -0.70 -24.32
CA GLN A 20 29.07 -1.83 -23.52
C GLN A 20 30.31 -2.37 -22.79
N THR A 21 30.27 -2.47 -21.47
CA THR A 21 31.24 -3.26 -20.69
C THR A 21 30.50 -4.32 -19.88
N ALA A 22 30.76 -5.56 -20.25
CA ALA A 22 30.31 -6.80 -19.63
C ALA A 22 30.89 -7.00 -18.21
N PRO A 23 30.27 -7.84 -17.36
CA PRO A 23 30.72 -8.12 -15.99
C PRO A 23 31.92 -9.10 -15.96
N PRO A 24 32.86 -8.97 -14.98
CA PRO A 24 33.98 -9.89 -14.83
C PRO A 24 33.63 -11.21 -14.11
N PRO A 25 34.46 -12.27 -14.28
CA PRO A 25 34.07 -13.68 -14.14
C PRO A 25 34.16 -14.28 -12.73
N THR A 26 33.40 -15.36 -12.55
CA THR A 26 33.49 -16.32 -11.44
C THR A 26 34.68 -17.28 -11.59
N LYS A 27 35.35 -17.55 -10.46
CA LYS A 27 35.90 -18.84 -9.95
C LYS A 27 37.26 -18.63 -9.26
N SER A 28 37.31 -18.96 -7.97
CA SER A 28 38.54 -19.36 -7.27
C SER A 28 38.20 -20.48 -6.29
N HIS A 29 38.91 -21.59 -6.44
CA HIS A 29 38.78 -22.82 -5.69
C HIS A 29 39.74 -22.85 -4.48
N CYS A 30 39.33 -23.64 -3.48
CA CYS A 30 40.14 -24.43 -2.54
C CYS A 30 41.09 -23.72 -1.56
N SER A 31 40.81 -23.89 -0.26
CA SER A 31 41.57 -24.86 0.54
C SER A 31 40.83 -25.19 1.85
N ALA A 32 40.68 -26.48 2.10
CA ALA A 32 40.11 -27.06 3.30
C ALA A 32 40.99 -26.80 4.53
N THR A 33 40.40 -26.34 5.62
CA THR A 33 41.00 -26.43 6.96
C THR A 33 40.21 -27.44 7.77
N ARG A 34 40.77 -28.65 7.86
CA ARG A 34 40.43 -29.67 8.86
C ARG A 34 40.47 -29.02 10.24
N ARG A 35 39.34 -28.92 10.92
CA ARG A 35 39.30 -28.99 12.38
C ARG A 35 38.33 -30.08 12.77
N SER A 36 38.91 -31.26 12.99
CA SER A 36 38.32 -32.35 13.74
C SER A 36 37.78 -31.82 15.06
N PHE A 37 36.46 -31.84 15.23
CA PHE A 37 35.85 -31.87 16.54
C PHE A 37 35.26 -33.26 16.73
N LEU A 38 35.86 -33.99 17.66
CA LEU A 38 35.45 -35.32 18.10
C LEU A 38 33.99 -35.31 18.55
N LEU A 39 33.24 -36.26 18.01
CA LEU A 39 31.91 -36.67 18.43
C LEU A 39 31.95 -37.17 19.88
N LEU A 40 31.29 -36.47 20.80
CA LEU A 40 30.77 -37.07 22.03
C LEU A 40 29.26 -37.16 21.91
N ILE A 41 28.83 -38.32 21.41
CA ILE A 41 27.43 -38.75 21.31
C ILE A 41 27.00 -39.15 22.74
N PHE A 42 26.21 -38.30 23.39
CA PHE A 42 25.39 -38.70 24.54
C PHE A 42 24.00 -39.06 24.02
N PRO A 43 23.53 -40.32 24.10
CA PRO A 43 22.16 -40.64 23.76
C PRO A 43 21.28 -40.42 24.98
N THR A 44 20.69 -39.23 25.10
CA THR A 44 19.49 -39.03 25.93
C THR A 44 18.27 -39.20 25.03
N PRO A 45 17.42 -40.22 25.22
CA PRO A 45 16.14 -40.28 24.54
C PRO A 45 15.20 -39.26 25.19
N LEU A 46 15.23 -38.01 24.71
CA LEU A 46 14.11 -37.11 24.91
C LEU A 46 12.98 -37.60 24.01
N LEU A 47 12.02 -38.31 24.62
CA LEU A 47 10.69 -38.51 24.06
C LEU A 47 10.03 -37.13 23.91
N PHE A 48 10.38 -36.42 22.83
CA PHE A 48 9.68 -35.23 22.40
C PHE A 48 8.49 -35.68 21.56
N THR A 49 7.47 -36.20 22.23
CA THR A 49 6.13 -36.26 21.65
C THR A 49 5.70 -34.81 21.45
N ARG A 50 5.95 -34.28 20.24
CA ARG A 50 5.32 -33.03 19.81
C ARG A 50 3.83 -33.28 19.79
N PRO A 51 3.00 -32.57 20.58
CA PRO A 51 1.62 -32.44 20.18
C PRO A 51 1.66 -31.69 18.85
N THR A 52 1.25 -32.36 17.78
CA THR A 52 0.88 -31.72 16.54
C THR A 52 -0.29 -30.81 16.87
N ILE A 53 -0.01 -29.55 17.20
CA ILE A 53 -1.04 -28.50 17.12
C ILE A 53 -1.32 -28.42 15.63
N ALA A 54 -2.38 -29.10 15.19
CA ALA A 54 -2.97 -28.86 13.89
C ALA A 54 -3.44 -27.41 13.94
N LEU A 55 -2.57 -26.50 13.51
CA LEU A 55 -2.90 -25.10 13.30
C LEU A 55 -3.92 -25.10 12.17
N ASP A 56 -5.19 -25.06 12.53
CA ASP A 56 -6.27 -24.70 11.63
C ASP A 56 -6.08 -23.22 11.28
N LEU A 57 -5.24 -22.97 10.28
CA LEU A 57 -4.97 -21.68 9.66
C LEU A 57 -6.07 -21.35 8.66
N THR A 58 -7.34 -21.61 9.01
CA THR A 58 -8.47 -20.87 8.44
C THR A 58 -8.41 -19.43 8.94
N MET A 59 -7.36 -18.73 8.52
CA MET A 59 -7.24 -17.27 8.53
C MET A 59 -8.14 -16.73 7.41
N THR A 60 -9.39 -17.20 7.36
CA THR A 60 -10.38 -16.74 6.40
C THR A 60 -10.92 -15.42 6.90
N VAL A 61 -10.91 -14.45 5.99
CA VAL A 61 -11.55 -13.14 6.07
C VAL A 61 -12.87 -13.26 6.85
N PRO A 62 -13.15 -12.38 7.83
CA PRO A 62 -14.44 -12.39 8.51
C PRO A 62 -15.55 -12.39 7.45
N ASP A 63 -16.59 -13.21 7.65
CA ASP A 63 -17.73 -13.35 6.73
C ASP A 63 -18.61 -12.08 6.80
N GLN A 64 -18.00 -10.94 6.48
CA GLN A 64 -18.61 -9.63 6.51
C GLN A 64 -19.54 -9.52 5.31
N THR A 65 -20.82 -9.30 5.60
CA THR A 65 -21.82 -9.13 4.55
C THR A 65 -21.56 -7.85 3.75
N LEU A 66 -22.06 -7.80 2.52
CA LEU A 66 -21.93 -6.62 1.67
C LEU A 66 -22.54 -5.38 2.33
N GLU A 67 -23.73 -5.51 2.92
CA GLU A 67 -24.43 -4.42 3.59
C GLU A 67 -23.66 -3.90 4.81
N GLU A 68 -23.06 -4.81 5.58
CA GLU A 68 -22.18 -4.46 6.69
C GLU A 68 -20.93 -3.73 6.20
N ALA A 69 -20.35 -4.15 5.07
CA ALA A 69 -19.21 -3.46 4.46
C ALA A 69 -19.58 -2.06 3.94
N GLU A 70 -20.75 -1.86 3.36
CA GLU A 70 -21.20 -0.54 2.92
C GLU A 70 -21.48 0.41 4.09
N THR A 71 -22.08 -0.10 5.17
CA THR A 71 -22.34 0.67 6.39
C THR A 71 -21.02 0.95 7.13
N GLY A 72 -20.15 -0.05 7.22
CA GLY A 72 -18.78 0.04 7.74
C GLY A 72 -17.97 1.08 6.99
N LEU A 73 -18.03 1.08 5.65
CA LEU A 73 -17.34 2.03 4.78
C LEU A 73 -17.68 3.47 5.17
N GLN A 74 -18.95 3.79 5.39
CA GLN A 74 -19.38 5.13 5.80
C GLN A 74 -18.87 5.51 7.21
N SER A 75 -18.87 4.56 8.15
CA SER A 75 -18.42 4.80 9.52
C SER A 75 -16.88 4.96 9.60
N HIS A 76 -16.15 4.08 8.92
CA HIS A 76 -14.69 4.04 8.92
C HIS A 76 -14.09 5.18 8.09
N SER A 77 -14.75 5.59 7.01
CA SER A 77 -14.38 6.81 6.27
C SER A 77 -14.54 8.08 7.13
N LYS A 78 -15.66 8.24 7.84
CA LYS A 78 -15.85 9.35 8.79
C LYS A 78 -14.76 9.36 9.87
N SER A 79 -14.41 8.17 10.38
CA SER A 79 -13.33 8.03 11.38
C SER A 79 -11.97 8.45 10.82
N LEU A 80 -11.69 8.12 9.55
CA LEU A 80 -10.47 8.54 8.87
C LEU A 80 -10.43 10.07 8.66
N VAL A 81 -11.56 10.70 8.36
CA VAL A 81 -11.66 12.17 8.23
C VAL A 81 -11.41 12.87 9.57
N LYS A 82 -11.89 12.31 10.69
CA LYS A 82 -11.68 12.83 12.06
C LYS A 82 -10.22 12.86 12.49
N VAL A 83 -9.32 12.13 11.83
CA VAL A 83 -7.86 12.20 12.08
C VAL A 83 -7.35 13.64 11.91
N LYS A 84 -8.03 14.47 11.12
CA LYS A 84 -7.72 15.90 10.97
C LYS A 84 -7.62 16.64 12.29
N ASP A 85 -8.49 16.33 13.25
CA ASP A 85 -8.53 17.04 14.53
C ASP A 85 -7.23 16.76 15.29
N LEU A 86 -6.78 15.50 15.31
CA LEU A 86 -5.52 15.06 15.90
C LEU A 86 -4.29 15.66 15.19
N LEU A 87 -4.35 15.80 13.85
CA LEU A 87 -3.29 16.43 13.07
C LEU A 87 -3.22 17.95 13.31
N THR A 88 -4.36 18.59 13.61
CA THR A 88 -4.44 20.03 13.89
C THR A 88 -3.84 20.37 15.24
N VAL A 89 -4.06 19.51 16.24
CA VAL A 89 -3.43 19.62 17.57
C VAL A 89 -2.06 18.94 17.66
N GLU A 90 -1.50 18.52 16.52
CA GLU A 90 -0.16 17.91 16.41
C GLU A 90 0.07 16.69 17.31
N SER A 91 -1.01 15.98 17.63
CA SER A 91 -0.95 14.74 18.40
C SER A 91 -0.53 13.58 17.48
N TRP A 92 0.70 13.64 16.95
CA TRP A 92 1.18 12.78 15.86
C TRP A 92 1.03 11.28 16.14
N LYS A 93 1.39 10.84 17.35
CA LYS A 93 1.30 9.43 17.75
C LYS A 93 -0.14 8.93 17.77
N GLU A 94 -1.05 9.72 18.33
CA GLU A 94 -2.48 9.38 18.37
C GLU A 94 -3.11 9.48 16.97
N ALA A 95 -2.70 10.46 16.17
CA ALA A 95 -3.11 10.59 14.77
C ALA A 95 -2.73 9.35 13.97
N GLN A 96 -1.48 8.87 14.09
CA GLN A 96 -1.02 7.64 13.44
C GLN A 96 -1.79 6.41 13.93
N LYS A 97 -1.99 6.27 15.24
CA LYS A 97 -2.74 5.16 15.82
C LYS A 97 -4.18 5.11 15.29
N SER A 98 -4.86 6.26 15.32
CA SER A 98 -6.21 6.41 14.79
C SER A 98 -6.26 6.10 13.29
N LEU A 99 -5.33 6.68 12.51
CA LEU A 99 -5.21 6.47 11.07
C LEU A 99 -5.00 4.99 10.71
N ARG A 100 -4.08 4.30 11.38
CA ARG A 100 -3.80 2.88 11.15
C ARG A 100 -5.02 2.02 11.50
N ARG A 101 -5.69 2.29 12.62
CA ARG A 101 -6.92 1.59 13.01
C ARG A 101 -8.04 1.78 11.98
N SER A 102 -8.38 3.04 11.65
CA SER A 102 -9.45 3.33 10.70
C SER A 102 -9.13 2.81 9.30
N SER A 103 -7.88 2.92 8.86
CA SER A 103 -7.47 2.44 7.54
C SER A 103 -7.49 0.91 7.42
N SER A 104 -7.17 0.18 8.49
CA SER A 104 -7.22 -1.28 8.48
C SER A 104 -8.65 -1.79 8.28
N LEU A 105 -9.62 -1.21 9.02
CA LEU A 105 -11.02 -1.57 8.88
C LEU A 105 -11.56 -1.16 7.50
N LEU A 106 -11.22 0.05 7.06
CA LEU A 106 -11.61 0.55 5.73
C LEU A 106 -11.07 -0.33 4.59
N LYS A 107 -9.86 -0.92 4.73
CA LYS A 107 -9.32 -1.86 3.73
C LYS A 107 -10.22 -3.08 3.60
N GLN A 108 -10.68 -3.61 4.72
CA GLN A 108 -11.53 -4.79 4.75
C GLN A 108 -12.85 -4.49 4.03
N ASP A 109 -13.56 -3.43 4.41
CA ASP A 109 -14.82 -3.02 3.79
C ASP A 109 -14.68 -2.84 2.27
N ILE A 110 -13.68 -2.06 1.85
CA ILE A 110 -13.47 -1.76 0.43
C ILE A 110 -13.14 -3.04 -0.33
N TYR A 111 -12.38 -3.96 0.26
CA TYR A 111 -12.03 -5.22 -0.39
C TYR A 111 -13.26 -6.11 -0.57
N THR A 112 -14.12 -6.23 0.44
CA THR A 112 -15.41 -6.94 0.36
C THR A 112 -16.29 -6.36 -0.74
N ILE A 113 -16.42 -5.02 -0.79
CA ILE A 113 -17.18 -4.32 -1.83
C ILE A 113 -16.59 -4.61 -3.22
N ILE A 114 -15.27 -4.53 -3.40
CA ILE A 114 -14.60 -4.85 -4.67
C ILE A 114 -14.84 -6.30 -5.10
N GLN A 115 -14.98 -7.22 -4.15
CA GLN A 115 -15.24 -8.61 -4.47
C GLN A 115 -16.66 -8.85 -4.97
N ALA A 116 -17.64 -8.15 -4.40
CA ALA A 116 -19.04 -8.24 -4.80
C ALA A 116 -19.36 -7.60 -6.15
N LYS A 117 -18.51 -6.69 -6.65
CA LYS A 117 -18.74 -5.98 -7.92
C LYS A 117 -18.46 -6.84 -9.16
N PRO A 118 -19.12 -6.56 -10.30
CA PRO A 118 -18.93 -7.34 -11.52
C PRO A 118 -17.52 -7.19 -12.08
N PRO A 119 -16.98 -8.21 -12.79
CA PRO A 119 -15.58 -8.23 -13.23
C PRO A 119 -15.09 -7.01 -14.01
N LYS A 120 -15.98 -6.34 -14.77
CA LYS A 120 -15.65 -5.17 -15.59
C LYS A 120 -15.22 -3.95 -14.75
N GLU A 121 -15.77 -3.77 -13.55
CA GLU A 121 -15.51 -2.61 -12.69
C GLU A 121 -14.35 -2.81 -11.73
N ARG A 122 -14.07 -4.07 -11.37
CA ARG A 122 -13.06 -4.40 -10.35
C ARG A 122 -11.68 -3.81 -10.67
N PRO A 123 -11.18 -3.74 -11.92
CA PRO A 123 -9.90 -3.09 -12.22
C PRO A 123 -9.87 -1.61 -11.85
N ARG A 124 -10.93 -0.86 -12.15
CA ARG A 124 -11.05 0.57 -11.81
C ARG A 124 -11.07 0.75 -10.29
N LEU A 125 -11.86 -0.05 -9.58
CA LEU A 125 -11.96 0.04 -8.12
C LEU A 125 -10.65 -0.36 -7.42
N ARG A 126 -9.95 -1.39 -7.91
CA ARG A 126 -8.63 -1.78 -7.40
C ARG A 126 -7.58 -0.67 -7.58
N LYS A 127 -7.64 0.08 -8.68
CA LYS A 127 -6.79 1.24 -8.89
C LYS A 127 -7.06 2.32 -7.85
N LEU A 128 -8.33 2.70 -7.65
CA LEU A 128 -8.72 3.68 -6.63
C LEU A 128 -8.33 3.23 -5.22
N TYR A 129 -8.53 1.95 -4.91
CA TYR A 129 -8.09 1.34 -3.65
C TYR A 129 -6.57 1.51 -3.46
N SER A 130 -5.77 1.19 -4.48
CA SER A 130 -4.31 1.34 -4.40
C SER A 130 -3.92 2.81 -4.21
N ASP A 131 -4.49 3.72 -4.99
CA ASP A 131 -4.21 5.16 -4.89
C ASP A 131 -4.56 5.72 -3.50
N LEU A 132 -5.70 5.30 -2.94
CA LEU A 132 -6.15 5.69 -1.60
C LEU A 132 -5.17 5.23 -0.53
N PHE A 133 -4.85 3.92 -0.49
CA PHE A 133 -4.01 3.38 0.58
C PHE A 133 -2.54 3.72 0.42
N ASN A 134 -2.06 3.97 -0.80
CA ASN A 134 -0.74 4.57 -1.01
C ASN A 134 -0.67 5.99 -0.42
N ALA A 135 -1.72 6.80 -0.59
CA ALA A 135 -1.80 8.12 0.03
C ALA A 135 -1.86 8.03 1.56
N VAL A 136 -2.63 7.09 2.13
CA VAL A 136 -2.69 6.83 3.58
C VAL A 136 -1.32 6.43 4.13
N THR A 137 -0.61 5.50 3.49
CA THR A 137 0.74 5.08 3.92
C THR A 137 1.73 6.25 3.88
N ARG A 138 1.67 7.08 2.84
CA ARG A 138 2.50 8.30 2.76
C ARG A 138 2.13 9.30 3.85
N LEU A 139 0.85 9.43 4.19
CA LEU A 139 0.37 10.30 5.27
C LEU A 139 0.88 9.80 6.63
N ASP A 140 0.88 8.48 6.85
CA ASP A 140 1.42 7.87 8.06
C ASP A 140 2.93 8.16 8.22
N TYR A 141 3.70 8.09 7.14
CA TYR A 141 5.11 8.48 7.13
C TYR A 141 5.29 9.99 7.34
N ALA A 142 4.48 10.82 6.70
CA ALA A 142 4.55 12.27 6.88
C ALA A 142 4.22 12.70 8.32
N ALA A 143 3.26 12.03 8.95
CA ALA A 143 2.92 12.24 10.35
C ALA A 143 4.03 11.73 11.30
N ARG A 144 4.74 10.67 10.92
CA ARG A 144 5.91 10.17 11.66
C ARG A 144 7.05 11.18 11.65
N ASP A 145 7.28 11.81 10.50
CA ASP A 145 8.35 12.77 10.27
C ASP A 145 7.93 14.21 10.65
N GLU A 146 6.69 14.38 11.15
CA GLU A 146 6.10 15.66 11.57
C GLU A 146 6.11 16.75 10.47
N ASP A 147 6.13 16.33 9.19
CA ASP A 147 6.15 17.20 8.02
C ASP A 147 4.75 17.76 7.74
N ARG A 148 4.43 18.90 8.37
CA ARG A 148 3.13 19.58 8.28
C ARG A 148 2.67 19.85 6.85
N VAL A 149 3.59 20.28 5.98
CA VAL A 149 3.29 20.64 4.58
C VAL A 149 2.85 19.39 3.82
N ARG A 150 3.61 18.30 4.00
CA ARG A 150 3.31 17.01 3.38
C ARG A 150 2.05 16.39 3.95
N VAL A 151 1.85 16.45 5.26
CA VAL A 151 0.62 15.99 5.95
C VAL A 151 -0.61 16.70 5.36
N ALA A 152 -0.61 18.03 5.28
CA ALA A 152 -1.74 18.78 4.76
C ALA A 152 -2.06 18.43 3.30
N LYS A 153 -1.03 18.26 2.46
CA LYS A 153 -1.18 17.84 1.06
C LYS A 153 -1.76 16.43 0.94
N LEU A 154 -1.21 15.48 1.70
CA LEU A 154 -1.61 14.08 1.63
C LEU A 154 -3.00 13.84 2.24
N TYR A 155 -3.34 14.57 3.30
CA TYR A 155 -4.69 14.54 3.87
C TYR A 155 -5.73 14.97 2.83
N LYS A 156 -5.53 16.10 2.14
CA LYS A 156 -6.42 16.55 1.06
C LYS A 156 -6.57 15.50 -0.04
N LEU A 157 -5.46 14.92 -0.49
CA LEU A 157 -5.47 13.87 -1.51
C LEU A 157 -6.29 12.66 -1.06
N ASN A 158 -6.06 12.20 0.17
CA ASN A 158 -6.78 11.06 0.76
C ASN A 158 -8.29 11.31 0.79
N THR A 159 -8.71 12.48 1.30
CA THR A 159 -10.12 12.90 1.33
C THR A 159 -10.75 12.93 -0.07
N ILE A 160 -10.07 13.48 -1.08
CA ILE A 160 -10.56 13.52 -2.46
C ILE A 160 -10.72 12.11 -3.04
N THR A 161 -9.71 11.26 -2.89
CA THR A 161 -9.75 9.88 -3.40
C THR A 161 -10.86 9.07 -2.71
N MET A 162 -11.06 9.27 -1.41
CA MET A 162 -12.13 8.64 -0.66
C MET A 162 -13.51 9.09 -1.16
N TYR A 163 -13.73 10.39 -1.38
CA TYR A 163 -15.00 10.88 -1.90
C TYR A 163 -15.28 10.32 -3.28
N LYS A 164 -14.26 10.28 -4.15
CA LYS A 164 -14.38 9.67 -5.46
C LYS A 164 -14.79 8.19 -5.37
N PHE A 165 -14.21 7.43 -4.45
CA PHE A 165 -14.57 6.03 -4.25
C PHE A 165 -16.03 5.87 -3.81
N VAL A 166 -16.48 6.67 -2.84
CA VAL A 166 -17.86 6.63 -2.32
C VAL A 166 -18.87 7.05 -3.40
N THR A 167 -18.58 8.10 -4.18
CA THR A 167 -19.46 8.54 -5.28
C THR A 167 -19.52 7.51 -6.41
N ASP A 168 -18.38 6.89 -6.74
CA ASP A 168 -18.34 5.82 -7.75
C ASP A 168 -19.20 4.60 -7.33
N GLN A 169 -19.46 4.38 -6.03
CA GLN A 169 -20.40 3.36 -5.59
C GLN A 169 -21.86 3.70 -5.91
N HIS A 170 -22.26 4.98 -5.84
CA HIS A 170 -23.65 5.42 -6.00
C HIS A 170 -24.08 5.62 -7.46
N ASN A 171 -23.18 6.08 -8.34
CA ASN A 171 -23.52 6.40 -9.74
C ASN A 171 -23.84 5.18 -10.62
N GLN A 172 -23.68 3.96 -10.12
CA GLN A 172 -23.90 2.74 -10.89
C GLN A 172 -25.38 2.31 -10.91
N TYR A 173 -26.20 2.74 -9.94
CA TYR A 173 -27.60 2.30 -9.82
C TYR A 173 -28.54 2.94 -10.87
N ILE A 174 -28.08 3.98 -11.57
CA ILE A 174 -28.91 4.74 -12.53
C ILE A 174 -28.87 4.10 -13.93
N HIS A 175 -27.79 3.38 -14.29
CA HIS A 175 -27.64 2.83 -15.64
C HIS A 175 -28.28 1.44 -15.84
N THR A 176 -28.79 0.81 -14.78
CA THR A 176 -29.41 -0.53 -14.84
C THR A 176 -30.94 -0.50 -14.99
N PHE A 177 -31.56 0.67 -15.12
CA PHE A 177 -33.01 0.83 -15.24
C PHE A 177 -33.48 1.39 -16.60
N GLU A 178 -32.59 1.52 -17.58
CA GLU A 178 -32.90 2.13 -18.89
C GLU A 178 -32.66 1.19 -20.09
N ASP A 179 -32.40 -0.10 -19.86
CA ASP A 179 -32.27 -1.14 -20.90
C ASP A 179 -33.36 -2.21 -20.79
#